data_AF-A0A351MU95-F1
#
_entry.id   AF-A0A351MU95-F1
#
_cell.length_a   1.000
_cell.length_b   1.000
_cell.length_c   1.000
_cell.angle_alpha   90.00
_cell.angle_beta   90.00
_cell.angle_gamma   90.00
#
_symmetry.space_group_name_H-M   'P 1'
#
loop_
_entity.id
_entity.type
_entity.pdbx_description
1 polymer ?
#
loop_
_entity_poly.entity_id
_entity_poly.type
_entity_poly.pdbx_seq_one_letter_code
_entity_poly.pdbx_strand_id
1 'polypeptide(L)'
;MRRLVYMACFCVLTVVTLAVPGARAPKDSAVLEKSYSTWKSVKRSCEDNYSYTVSTYGFTGIRNTTEVFVRRGKVVERRHIVFFQNGFATMDWIENERNLNSHLEGAPALTMDQLYQLARKVLAVKIKDVWLRRQFAISPNGLLQSCYIYDTRIADDSDAAADGVDIDTLTLNPR
;
A
#
# COMPACT_ATOMS: atom_id res chain seq x y z
N MET A 1 -21.60 72.73 -10.45
CA MET A 1 -20.88 71.80 -9.56
C MET A 1 -21.19 70.38 -10.02
N ARG A 2 -20.19 69.67 -10.54
CA ARG A 2 -20.31 68.33 -11.14
C ARG A 2 -20.27 67.27 -10.04
N ARG A 3 -21.20 66.31 -10.02
CA ARG A 3 -21.07 65.07 -9.23
C ARG A 3 -20.95 63.90 -10.21
N LEU A 4 -19.75 63.31 -10.26
CA LEU A 4 -19.43 62.11 -11.03
C LEU A 4 -20.10 60.89 -10.39
N VAL A 5 -20.67 60.06 -11.25
CA VAL A 5 -21.16 58.70 -10.98
C VAL A 5 -19.95 57.76 -10.97
N TYR A 6 -19.75 56.98 -9.91
CA TYR A 6 -18.83 55.84 -9.91
C TYR A 6 -19.62 54.52 -9.87
N MET A 7 -19.54 53.83 -11.00
CA MET A 7 -20.02 52.49 -11.29
C MET A 7 -19.08 51.47 -10.65
N ALA A 8 -19.53 50.80 -9.59
CA ALA A 8 -18.80 49.70 -8.96
C ALA A 8 -19.36 48.35 -9.48
N CYS A 9 -18.75 47.83 -10.54
CA CYS A 9 -19.04 46.50 -11.08
C CYS A 9 -18.20 45.47 -10.30
N PHE A 10 -18.80 44.82 -9.31
CA PHE A 10 -18.18 43.76 -8.52
C PHE A 10 -18.26 42.42 -9.29
N CYS A 11 -17.31 42.17 -10.18
CA CYS A 11 -17.10 40.84 -10.76
C CYS A 11 -16.27 39.99 -9.79
N VAL A 12 -16.93 39.23 -8.92
CA VAL A 12 -16.27 38.17 -8.14
C VAL A 12 -16.18 36.93 -9.01
N LEU A 13 -15.07 36.78 -9.73
CA LEU A 13 -14.65 35.51 -10.33
C LEU A 13 -13.91 34.70 -9.27
N THR A 14 -14.62 33.90 -8.48
CA THR A 14 -14.00 32.79 -7.76
C THR A 14 -14.06 31.54 -8.62
N VAL A 15 -12.91 31.23 -9.21
CA VAL A 15 -12.66 29.99 -9.94
C VAL A 15 -12.83 28.82 -8.97
N VAL A 16 -13.90 28.04 -9.13
CA VAL A 16 -14.00 26.72 -8.51
C VAL A 16 -13.04 25.80 -9.27
N THR A 17 -11.86 25.55 -8.70
CA THR A 17 -10.98 24.50 -9.20
C THR A 17 -11.56 23.15 -8.79
N LEU A 18 -12.34 22.55 -9.70
CA LEU A 18 -12.64 21.13 -9.64
C LEU A 18 -11.31 20.39 -9.83
N ALA A 19 -10.71 19.92 -8.73
CA ALA A 19 -9.63 18.96 -8.77
C ALA A 19 -10.19 17.66 -9.36
N VAL A 20 -10.00 17.47 -10.67
CA VAL A 20 -10.34 16.23 -11.38
C VAL A 20 -9.39 15.13 -10.87
N PRO A 21 -9.84 14.12 -10.09
CA PRO A 21 -9.00 12.99 -9.74
C PRO A 21 -9.09 11.99 -10.89
N GLY A 22 -8.30 12.22 -11.95
CA GLY A 22 -8.39 11.41 -13.18
C GLY A 22 -7.09 11.07 -13.89
N ALA A 23 -5.94 11.67 -13.53
CA ALA A 23 -4.70 11.54 -14.30
C ALA A 23 -3.44 11.31 -13.44
N ARG A 24 -3.48 10.40 -12.45
CA ARG A 24 -2.29 10.06 -11.63
C ARG A 24 -1.51 8.82 -12.11
N ALA A 25 -2.16 7.89 -12.80
CA ALA A 25 -1.58 6.58 -13.14
C ALA A 25 -0.25 6.61 -13.94
N PRO A 26 -0.06 7.47 -14.97
CA PRO A 26 1.22 7.53 -15.69
C PRO A 26 2.38 8.05 -14.81
N LYS A 27 2.09 9.01 -13.93
CA LYS A 27 3.06 9.59 -12.98
C LYS A 27 3.44 8.57 -11.91
N ASP A 28 2.45 7.87 -11.35
CA ASP A 28 2.67 6.87 -10.30
C ASP A 28 3.48 5.67 -10.82
N SER A 29 3.27 5.28 -12.09
CA SER A 29 4.07 4.21 -12.73
C SER A 29 5.55 4.58 -12.80
N ALA A 30 5.90 5.81 -13.17
CA ALA A 30 7.29 6.27 -13.19
C ALA A 30 7.91 6.32 -11.78
N VAL A 31 7.11 6.70 -10.77
CA VAL A 31 7.55 6.69 -9.36
C VAL A 31 7.78 5.25 -8.87
N LEU A 32 6.91 4.31 -9.23
CA LEU A 32 7.08 2.89 -8.89
C LEU A 32 8.36 2.31 -9.51
N GLU A 33 8.66 2.62 -10.78
CA GLU A 33 9.90 2.13 -11.41
C GLU A 33 11.16 2.73 -10.77
N LYS A 34 11.12 4.00 -10.38
CA LYS A 34 12.20 4.61 -9.59
C LYS A 34 12.38 3.87 -8.27
N SER A 35 11.29 3.60 -7.55
CA SER A 35 11.31 2.83 -6.31
C SER A 35 11.86 1.41 -6.51
N TYR A 36 11.45 0.73 -7.58
CA TYR A 36 11.96 -0.60 -7.92
C TYR A 36 13.47 -0.58 -8.22
N SER A 37 13.97 0.51 -8.83
CA SER A 37 15.41 0.70 -9.00
C SER A 37 16.13 0.85 -7.65
N THR A 38 15.56 1.60 -6.71
CA THR A 38 16.07 1.70 -5.34
C THR A 38 16.09 0.33 -4.66
N TRP A 39 15.00 -0.43 -4.77
CA TRP A 39 14.91 -1.79 -4.25
C TRP A 39 16.01 -2.69 -4.80
N LYS A 40 16.29 -2.68 -6.11
CA LYS A 40 17.39 -3.49 -6.69
C LYS A 40 18.76 -3.20 -6.07
N SER A 41 19.01 -1.96 -5.66
CA SER A 41 20.25 -1.58 -4.96
C SER A 41 20.27 -2.09 -3.52
N VAL A 42 19.18 -1.88 -2.79
CA VAL A 42 19.01 -2.33 -1.39
C VAL A 42 19.04 -3.86 -1.28
N LYS A 43 18.37 -4.55 -2.21
CA LYS A 43 18.35 -6.01 -2.33
C LYS A 43 19.77 -6.60 -2.36
N ARG A 44 20.69 -5.96 -3.08
CA ARG A 44 22.09 -6.39 -3.16
C ARG A 44 22.82 -6.17 -1.83
N SER A 45 22.56 -5.06 -1.13
CA SER A 45 23.24 -4.76 0.14
C SER A 45 22.83 -5.69 1.29
N CYS A 46 21.64 -6.30 1.24
CA CYS A 46 21.20 -7.27 2.23
C CYS A 46 21.28 -8.74 1.77
N GLU A 47 21.95 -9.02 0.63
CA GLU A 47 21.96 -10.35 0.00
C GLU A 47 20.54 -10.95 -0.15
N ASP A 48 19.55 -10.10 -0.40
CA ASP A 48 18.14 -10.49 -0.55
C ASP A 48 17.54 -11.15 0.71
N ASN A 49 18.02 -10.71 1.89
CA ASN A 49 17.50 -11.11 3.20
C ASN A 49 16.77 -9.94 3.86
N TYR A 50 15.49 -10.16 4.15
CA TYR A 50 14.62 -9.17 4.76
C TYR A 50 13.39 -9.85 5.36
N SER A 51 12.60 -9.08 6.08
CA SER A 51 11.25 -9.47 6.51
C SER A 51 10.34 -8.27 6.35
N TYR A 52 9.07 -8.51 6.15
CA TYR A 52 8.08 -7.44 6.12
C TYR A 52 6.80 -7.86 6.84
N THR A 53 6.01 -6.87 7.24
CA THR A 53 4.71 -7.10 7.87
C THR A 53 3.59 -6.45 7.07
N VAL A 54 2.44 -7.10 7.06
CA VAL A 54 1.19 -6.60 6.50
C VAL A 54 0.13 -6.79 7.57
N SER A 55 -0.64 -5.74 7.87
CA SER A 55 -1.69 -5.79 8.87
C SER A 55 -3.04 -5.48 8.25
N THR A 56 -4.05 -6.20 8.72
CA THR A 56 -5.45 -5.87 8.47
C THR A 56 -6.13 -5.55 9.79
N TYR A 57 -7.04 -4.59 9.76
CA TYR A 57 -7.81 -4.16 10.91
C TYR A 57 -9.25 -4.56 10.66
N GLY A 58 -9.87 -5.28 11.58
CA GLY A 58 -11.30 -5.52 11.53
C GLY A 58 -12.05 -4.43 12.30
N PHE A 59 -13.28 -4.14 11.89
CA PHE A 59 -14.20 -3.23 12.57
C PHE A 59 -14.40 -3.55 14.07
N THR A 60 -14.24 -4.81 14.48
CA THR A 60 -14.27 -5.23 15.89
C THR A 60 -13.03 -4.80 16.68
N GLY A 61 -12.09 -4.08 16.08
CA GLY A 61 -10.83 -3.62 16.66
C GLY A 61 -9.80 -4.72 16.88
N ILE A 62 -9.99 -5.89 16.25
CA ILE A 62 -8.98 -6.93 16.13
C ILE A 62 -8.04 -6.54 14.98
N ARG A 63 -6.73 -6.64 15.21
CA ARG A 63 -5.71 -6.49 14.16
C ARG A 63 -5.08 -7.84 13.88
N ASN A 64 -5.03 -8.23 12.62
CA ASN A 64 -4.27 -9.39 12.16
C ASN A 64 -2.99 -8.89 11.50
N THR A 65 -1.85 -9.47 11.84
CA THR A 65 -0.55 -9.14 11.24
C THR A 65 0.06 -10.40 10.66
N THR A 66 0.48 -10.33 9.41
CA THR A 66 1.27 -11.35 8.75
C THR A 66 2.71 -10.89 8.65
N GLU A 67 3.64 -11.66 9.21
CA GLU A 67 5.07 -11.47 9.02
C GLU A 67 5.57 -12.44 7.95
N VAL A 68 6.31 -11.93 6.97
CA VAL A 68 6.90 -12.75 5.91
C VAL A 68 8.42 -12.61 5.97
N PHE A 69 9.11 -13.75 6.05
CA PHE A 69 10.56 -13.81 6.13
C PHE A 69 11.14 -14.29 4.82
N VAL A 70 12.04 -13.49 4.25
CA VAL A 70 12.75 -13.81 3.00
C VAL A 70 14.23 -14.01 3.30
N ARG A 71 14.78 -15.10 2.77
CA ARG A 71 16.20 -15.42 2.83
C ARG A 71 16.70 -15.79 1.44
N ARG A 72 17.76 -15.11 1.00
CA ARG A 72 18.37 -15.29 -0.33
C ARG A 72 17.32 -15.30 -1.46
N GLY A 73 16.34 -14.40 -1.37
CA GLY A 73 15.30 -14.24 -2.39
C GLY A 73 14.19 -15.29 -2.39
N LYS A 74 14.12 -16.14 -1.37
CA LYS A 74 13.03 -17.09 -1.19
C LYS A 74 12.30 -16.79 0.11
N VAL A 75 10.97 -16.83 0.07
CA VAL A 75 10.19 -16.83 1.32
C VAL A 75 10.49 -18.15 2.02
N VAL A 76 10.89 -18.07 3.28
CA VAL A 76 11.23 -19.24 4.09
C VAL A 76 10.24 -19.47 5.23
N GLU A 77 9.53 -18.42 5.64
CA GLU A 77 8.61 -18.48 6.75
C GLU A 77 7.53 -17.40 6.61
N ARG A 78 6.33 -17.71 7.08
CA ARG A 78 5.21 -16.79 7.23
C ARG A 78 4.57 -17.01 8.61
N ARG A 79 4.29 -15.94 9.34
CA ARG A 79 3.65 -16.00 10.67
C ARG A 79 2.38 -15.18 10.68
N HIS A 80 1.37 -15.67 11.38
CA HIS A 80 0.13 -14.93 11.61
C HIS A 80 -0.05 -14.64 13.09
N ILE A 81 -0.29 -13.37 13.39
CA ILE A 81 -0.40 -12.86 14.75
C ILE A 81 -1.72 -12.09 14.85
N VAL A 82 -2.54 -12.44 15.83
CA VAL A 82 -3.81 -11.78 16.10
C VAL A 82 -3.65 -10.92 17.35
N PHE A 83 -3.96 -9.64 17.23
CA PHE A 83 -3.95 -8.65 18.31
C PHE A 83 -5.38 -8.27 18.67
N PHE A 84 -5.71 -8.43 19.93
CA PHE A 84 -7.02 -8.10 20.49
C PHE A 84 -7.01 -6.71 21.13
N GLN A 85 -8.20 -6.11 21.24
CA GLN A 85 -8.37 -4.76 21.80
C GLN A 85 -7.84 -4.62 23.24
N ASN A 86 -7.86 -5.70 24.03
CA ASN A 86 -7.35 -5.72 25.40
C ASN A 86 -5.81 -5.71 25.48
N GLY A 87 -5.11 -5.58 24.35
CA GLY A 87 -3.65 -5.59 24.26
C GLY A 87 -3.05 -6.99 24.23
N PHE A 88 -3.87 -8.05 24.29
CA PHE A 88 -3.39 -9.42 24.13
C PHE A 88 -3.01 -9.69 22.67
N ALA A 89 -1.92 -10.43 22.47
CA ALA A 89 -1.49 -10.89 21.17
C ALA A 89 -1.26 -12.40 21.22
N THR A 90 -1.74 -13.11 20.21
CA THR A 90 -1.51 -14.54 20.06
C THR A 90 -0.89 -14.84 18.71
N MET A 91 0.10 -15.72 18.70
CA MET A 91 0.55 -16.35 17.48
C MET A 91 -0.46 -17.43 17.11
N ASP A 92 -1.11 -17.26 15.98
CA ASP A 92 -2.18 -18.14 15.52
C ASP A 92 -1.58 -19.35 14.80
N TRP A 93 -0.71 -19.09 13.82
CA TRP A 93 0.02 -20.14 13.10
C TRP A 93 1.36 -19.66 12.52
N ILE A 94 2.20 -20.64 12.17
CA ILE A 94 3.47 -20.47 11.47
C ILE A 94 3.51 -21.43 10.29
N GLU A 95 3.90 -20.90 9.14
CA GLU A 95 4.25 -21.66 7.95
C GLU A 95 5.75 -21.56 7.68
N ASN A 96 6.32 -22.67 7.25
CA ASN A 96 7.70 -22.78 6.78
C ASN A 96 7.70 -23.15 5.28
N GLU A 97 8.89 -23.27 4.70
CA GLU A 97 9.12 -23.62 3.29
C GLU A 97 8.29 -24.80 2.76
N ARG A 98 7.86 -25.74 3.60
CA ARG A 98 7.10 -26.94 3.19
C ARG A 98 5.59 -26.72 3.11
N ASN A 99 5.06 -25.70 3.78
CA ASN A 99 3.62 -25.44 3.89
C ASN A 99 3.26 -23.95 3.70
N LEU A 100 4.07 -23.20 2.96
CA LEU A 100 3.75 -21.81 2.61
C LEU A 100 2.40 -21.73 1.89
N ASN A 101 1.57 -20.77 2.30
CA ASN A 101 0.21 -20.52 1.80
C ASN A 101 -0.76 -21.70 2.02
N SER A 102 -0.55 -22.51 3.06
CA SER A 102 -1.52 -23.52 3.49
C SER A 102 -2.74 -22.93 4.20
N HIS A 103 -2.58 -21.79 4.88
CA HIS A 103 -3.63 -20.99 5.46
C HIS A 103 -4.03 -19.87 4.50
N LEU A 104 -5.34 -19.65 4.34
CA LEU A 104 -5.88 -18.63 3.44
C LEU A 104 -5.88 -17.24 4.09
N GLU A 105 -5.83 -17.20 5.41
CA GLU A 105 -5.75 -15.99 6.21
C GLU A 105 -4.39 -15.29 6.06
N GLY A 106 -4.39 -13.99 6.31
CA GLY A 106 -3.20 -13.16 6.24
C GLY A 106 -2.72 -12.86 4.83
N ALA A 107 -1.62 -12.11 4.73
CA ALA A 107 -1.03 -11.76 3.44
C ALA A 107 -0.35 -12.98 2.80
N PRO A 108 -0.38 -13.11 1.46
CA PRO A 108 0.29 -14.22 0.78
C PRO A 108 1.82 -14.17 0.95
N ALA A 109 2.46 -15.34 0.92
CA ALA A 109 3.91 -15.49 0.98
C ALA A 109 4.56 -15.02 -0.34
N LEU A 110 4.78 -13.71 -0.47
CA LEU A 110 5.38 -13.08 -1.64
C LEU A 110 6.74 -12.45 -1.30
N THR A 111 7.58 -12.31 -2.32
CA THR A 111 8.82 -11.52 -2.24
C THR A 111 8.53 -10.06 -2.61
N MET A 112 9.41 -9.12 -2.23
CA MET A 112 9.32 -7.72 -2.68
C MET A 112 9.23 -7.61 -4.21
N ASP A 113 9.99 -8.42 -4.97
CA ASP A 113 9.90 -8.39 -6.44
C ASP A 113 8.49 -8.76 -6.94
N GLN A 114 7.85 -9.74 -6.31
CA GLN A 114 6.47 -10.13 -6.61
C GLN A 114 5.47 -9.04 -6.16
N LEU A 115 5.70 -8.38 -5.02
CA LEU A 115 4.89 -7.24 -4.59
C LEU A 115 5.00 -6.06 -5.55
N TYR A 116 6.19 -5.76 -6.07
CA TYR A 116 6.37 -4.76 -7.13
C TYR A 116 5.64 -5.16 -8.43
N GLN A 117 5.62 -6.44 -8.80
CA GLN A 117 4.82 -6.91 -9.94
C GLN A 117 3.32 -6.74 -9.69
N LEU A 118 2.84 -7.01 -8.48
CA LEU A 118 1.45 -6.80 -8.09
C LEU A 118 1.08 -5.30 -8.16
N ALA A 119 1.91 -4.42 -7.61
CA ALA A 119 1.72 -2.98 -7.70
C ALA A 119 1.63 -2.47 -9.16
N ARG A 120 2.45 -3.01 -10.07
CA ARG A 120 2.34 -2.69 -11.52
C ARG A 120 0.98 -3.09 -12.08
N LYS A 121 0.48 -4.28 -11.73
CA LYS A 121 -0.84 -4.74 -12.17
C LYS A 121 -1.93 -3.81 -11.65
N VAL A 122 -1.89 -3.45 -10.37
CA VAL A 122 -2.84 -2.52 -9.74
C VAL A 122 -2.83 -1.15 -10.43
N LEU A 123 -1.65 -0.58 -10.71
CA LEU A 123 -1.54 0.71 -11.40
C LEU A 123 -2.09 0.68 -12.83
N ALA A 124 -1.98 -0.47 -13.52
CA ALA A 124 -2.46 -0.66 -14.88
C ALA A 124 -3.99 -0.79 -14.99
N VAL A 125 -4.69 -1.14 -13.89
CA VAL A 125 -6.15 -1.23 -13.88
C VAL A 125 -6.77 0.12 -14.26
N LYS A 126 -7.77 0.14 -15.15
CA LYS A 126 -8.56 1.34 -15.43
C LYS A 126 -9.78 1.36 -14.51
N ILE A 127 -9.78 2.27 -13.53
CA ILE A 127 -10.91 2.44 -12.62
C ILE A 127 -12.02 3.18 -13.35
N LYS A 128 -13.17 2.51 -13.52
CA LYS A 128 -14.38 3.09 -14.13
C LYS A 128 -15.45 3.43 -13.10
N ASP A 129 -15.46 2.71 -12.00
CA ASP A 129 -16.43 2.91 -10.91
C ASP A 129 -16.05 4.16 -10.09
N VAL A 130 -17.06 5.01 -9.81
CA VAL A 130 -16.92 6.25 -9.06
C VAL A 130 -16.68 6.03 -7.57
N TRP A 131 -16.91 4.84 -7.04
CA TRP A 131 -16.67 4.50 -5.64
C TRP A 131 -15.28 3.91 -5.40
N LEU A 132 -14.63 3.40 -6.45
CA LEU A 132 -13.31 2.83 -6.36
C LEU A 132 -12.23 3.92 -6.40
N ARG A 133 -11.25 3.81 -5.50
CA ARG A 133 -10.08 4.68 -5.44
C ARG A 133 -8.82 3.84 -5.43
N ARG A 134 -7.72 4.46 -5.84
CA ARG A 134 -6.39 3.85 -5.78
C ARG A 134 -5.58 4.52 -4.70
N GLN A 135 -5.00 3.70 -3.83
CA GLN A 135 -3.94 4.11 -2.93
C GLN A 135 -2.59 3.78 -3.58
N PHE A 136 -1.63 4.70 -3.49
CA PHE A 136 -0.25 4.48 -3.89
C PHE A 136 0.68 5.31 -3.01
N ALA A 137 1.62 4.66 -2.35
CA ALA A 137 2.63 5.29 -1.51
C ALA A 137 3.98 4.59 -1.62
N ILE A 138 5.03 5.42 -1.55
CA ILE A 138 6.42 5.01 -1.41
C ILE A 138 6.86 5.44 -0.02
N SER A 139 7.52 4.53 0.70
CA SER A 139 8.04 4.80 2.05
C SER A 139 9.14 5.86 2.02
N PRO A 140 9.47 6.50 3.16
CA PRO A 140 10.50 7.55 3.22
C PRO A 140 11.89 7.10 2.71
N ASN A 141 12.20 5.80 2.79
CA ASN A 141 13.44 5.21 2.25
C ASN A 141 13.37 4.90 0.74
N GLY A 142 12.30 5.30 0.05
CA GLY A 142 12.15 5.17 -1.39
C GLY A 142 11.68 3.79 -1.87
N LEU A 143 11.17 2.93 -0.97
CA LEU A 143 10.69 1.59 -1.30
C LEU A 143 9.15 1.56 -1.41
N LEU A 144 8.61 0.52 -2.04
CA LEU A 144 7.16 0.34 -2.14
C LEU A 144 6.59 0.18 -0.74
N GLN A 145 5.60 1.03 -0.40
CA GLN A 145 4.86 0.92 0.86
C GLN A 145 3.47 0.36 0.58
N SER A 146 2.70 1.05 -0.27
CA SER A 146 1.35 0.59 -0.58
C SER A 146 0.94 0.84 -2.03
N CYS A 147 0.15 -0.07 -2.58
CA CYS A 147 -0.47 0.03 -3.88
C CYS A 147 -1.66 -0.93 -3.97
N TYR A 148 -2.87 -0.40 -3.82
CA TYR A 148 -4.10 -1.18 -3.87
C TYR A 148 -5.29 -0.33 -4.34
N ILE A 149 -6.39 -1.00 -4.68
CA ILE A 149 -7.67 -0.35 -5.00
C ILE A 149 -8.63 -0.67 -3.86
N TYR A 150 -9.38 0.33 -3.41
CA TYR A 150 -10.37 0.18 -2.35
C TYR A 150 -11.69 0.85 -2.74
N ASP A 151 -12.79 0.35 -2.19
CA ASP A 151 -14.11 0.94 -2.34
C ASP A 151 -14.37 1.94 -1.21
N THR A 152 -14.62 3.20 -1.57
CA THR A 152 -14.87 4.30 -0.62
C THR A 152 -16.13 4.14 0.23
N ARG A 153 -17.01 3.18 -0.11
CA ARG A 153 -18.20 2.86 0.68
C ARG A 153 -17.90 1.88 1.81
N ILE A 154 -16.78 1.17 1.73
CA ILE A 154 -16.34 0.26 2.78
C ILE A 154 -15.50 1.10 3.75
N ALA A 155 -16.04 1.28 4.95
CA ALA A 155 -15.37 2.04 6.01
C ALA A 155 -14.19 1.28 6.65
N ASP A 156 -14.11 -0.01 6.37
CA ASP A 156 -13.10 -0.93 6.86
C ASP A 156 -12.18 -1.32 5.70
N ASP A 157 -10.93 -0.87 5.76
CA ASP A 157 -9.88 -1.03 4.75
C ASP A 157 -9.22 -2.42 4.77
N SER A 158 -9.83 -3.40 5.46
CA SER A 158 -9.33 -4.77 5.63
C SER A 158 -9.03 -5.56 4.34
N ASP A 159 -9.57 -5.15 3.18
CA ASP A 159 -9.41 -5.88 1.92
C ASP A 159 -8.19 -5.45 1.07
N ALA A 160 -7.49 -4.38 1.47
CA ALA A 160 -6.41 -3.77 0.67
C ALA A 160 -5.27 -4.75 0.29
N ALA A 161 -5.01 -5.75 1.12
CA ALA A 161 -3.90 -6.69 0.95
C ALA A 161 -4.22 -7.91 0.08
N ALA A 162 -5.50 -8.24 -0.17
CA ALA A 162 -5.84 -9.44 -0.94
C ALA A 162 -5.46 -9.31 -2.44
N ASP A 163 -5.72 -8.14 -3.02
CA ASP A 163 -5.47 -7.84 -4.44
C ASP A 163 -4.42 -6.73 -4.66
N GLY A 164 -3.71 -6.33 -3.60
CA GLY A 164 -2.77 -5.21 -3.61
C GLY A 164 -1.58 -5.40 -2.68
N VAL A 165 -0.88 -4.29 -2.43
CA VAL A 165 0.30 -4.24 -1.54
C VAL A 165 0.02 -3.23 -0.45
N ASP A 166 0.22 -3.61 0.81
CA ASP A 166 0.16 -2.69 1.94
C ASP A 166 1.14 -3.14 3.04
N ILE A 167 2.37 -2.64 2.97
CA ILE A 167 3.46 -3.02 3.87
C ILE A 167 3.51 -2.03 5.03
N ASP A 168 3.33 -2.52 6.26
CA ASP A 168 3.51 -1.68 7.45
C ASP A 168 5.00 -1.43 7.71
N THR A 169 5.78 -2.52 7.73
CA THR A 169 7.20 -2.48 8.05
C THR A 169 7.99 -3.37 7.10
N LEU A 170 9.19 -2.91 6.74
CA LEU A 170 10.17 -3.68 5.98
C LEU A 170 11.50 -3.58 6.72
N THR A 171 11.98 -4.71 7.21
CA THR A 171 13.24 -4.83 7.94
C THR A 171 14.27 -5.53 7.06
N LEU A 172 15.34 -4.81 6.73
CA LEU A 172 16.48 -5.38 6.03
C LEU A 172 17.33 -6.17 7.02
N ASN A 173 17.72 -7.39 6.66
CA ASN A 173 18.51 -8.26 7.52
C ASN A 173 19.86 -8.57 6.83
N PRO A 174 20.77 -7.59 6.71
CA PRO A 174 22.12 -7.85 6.21
C PRO A 174 22.81 -8.85 7.15
N ARG A 175 23.60 -9.75 6.58
CA ARG A 175 24.40 -10.70 7.35
C ARG A 175 25.46 -10.02 8.19
#